data_AF-A0A537Y1Y0-F1
#
_entry.id   AF-A0A537Y1Y0-F1
#
_cell.length_a   1.000
_cell.length_b   1.000
_cell.length_c   1.000
_cell.angle_alpha   90.00
_cell.angle_beta   90.00
_cell.angle_gamma   90.00
#
_symmetry.space_group_name_H-M   'P 1'
#
loop_
_entity.id
_entity.type
_entity.pdbx_description
1 polymer ?
#
loop_
_entity_poly.entity_id
_entity_poly.type
_entity_poly.pdbx_seq_one_letter_code
_entity_poly.pdbx_strand_id
1 'polypeptide(L)'
;MDILLVLGCLVATLMWVSWSCARSYFETGRLRGMEEATREIGRGVASHCEREGGIVPAAVEKAMAAVNAVAQKRRHLTGTKTTDPYHAQLWILGDAIGEACWLKGHASGIRRKAPAEGKIRVDLSINELLQLSWLAHLGFQHMMPNYRGFEIYRFNSEEDAKEGALAVGKIEGVIPAKDRPVSDLTVQFKNRQKLITDWWEKEPDRLRA
;
A
#
# COMPACT_ATOMS: atom_id res chain seq x y z
N MET A 1 0.62 61.80 -49.90
CA MET A 1 -0.04 61.12 -48.75
C MET A 1 -0.44 59.69 -49.10
N ASP A 2 -0.94 59.43 -50.32
CA ASP A 2 -1.44 58.09 -50.71
C ASP A 2 -0.39 56.98 -50.70
N ILE A 3 0.84 57.26 -51.15
CA ILE A 3 1.93 56.26 -51.15
C ILE A 3 2.31 55.84 -49.73
N LEU A 4 2.32 56.76 -48.77
CA LEU A 4 2.61 56.47 -47.37
C LEU A 4 1.49 55.66 -46.72
N LEU A 5 0.24 55.94 -47.07
CA LEU A 5 -0.92 55.14 -46.63
C LEU A 5 -0.86 53.71 -47.16
N VAL A 6 -0.57 53.54 -48.46
CA VAL A 6 -0.41 52.21 -49.08
C VAL A 6 0.74 51.43 -48.43
N LEU A 7 1.89 52.08 -48.19
CA LEU A 7 3.03 51.46 -47.53
C LEU A 7 2.70 51.06 -46.09
N GLY A 8 2.01 51.92 -45.34
CA GLY A 8 1.55 51.64 -43.99
C GLY A 8 0.58 50.46 -43.90
N CYS A 9 -0.38 50.38 -44.84
CA CYS A 9 -1.28 49.23 -44.96
C CYS A 9 -0.54 47.93 -45.31
N LEU A 10 0.46 47.99 -46.17
CA LEU A 10 1.31 46.84 -46.51
C LEU A 10 2.10 46.31 -45.31
N VAL A 11 2.70 47.20 -44.52
CA VAL A 11 3.42 46.81 -43.30
C VAL A 11 2.46 46.21 -42.26
N ALA A 12 1.30 46.84 -42.04
CA ALA A 12 0.31 46.33 -41.09
C ALA A 12 -0.22 44.95 -41.47
N THR A 13 -0.48 44.69 -42.76
CA THR A 13 -0.93 43.37 -43.23
C THR A 13 0.18 42.32 -43.10
N LEU A 14 1.43 42.66 -43.40
CA LEU A 14 2.59 41.78 -43.17
C LEU A 14 2.76 41.40 -41.70
N MET A 15 2.63 42.37 -40.78
CA MET A 15 2.70 42.11 -39.35
C MET A 15 1.55 41.20 -38.88
N TRP A 16 0.33 41.45 -39.37
CA TRP A 16 -0.84 40.63 -39.04
C TRP A 16 -0.68 39.18 -39.51
N VAL A 17 -0.26 38.97 -40.76
CA VAL A 17 -0.04 37.64 -41.33
C VAL A 17 1.08 36.92 -40.57
N SER A 18 2.20 37.59 -40.31
CA SER A 18 3.33 37.02 -39.56
C SER A 18 2.92 36.61 -38.15
N TRP A 19 2.15 37.45 -37.44
CA TRP A 19 1.60 37.14 -36.13
C TRP A 19 0.62 35.96 -36.16
N SER A 20 -0.28 35.92 -37.14
CA SER A 20 -1.24 34.84 -37.31
C SER A 20 -0.54 33.50 -37.57
N CYS A 21 0.47 33.49 -38.45
CA CYS A 21 1.29 32.31 -38.73
C CYS A 21 2.06 31.85 -37.49
N ALA A 22 2.71 32.76 -36.77
CA ALA A 22 3.43 32.44 -35.54
C ALA A 22 2.50 31.83 -34.49
N ARG A 23 1.34 32.45 -34.25
CA ARG A 23 0.32 31.94 -33.32
C ARG A 23 -0.15 30.54 -33.71
N SER A 24 -0.46 30.32 -34.98
CA SER A 24 -0.88 29.01 -35.49
C SER A 24 0.20 27.94 -35.30
N TYR A 25 1.47 28.29 -35.52
CA TYR A 25 2.60 27.39 -35.31
C TYR A 25 2.72 26.99 -33.83
N PHE A 26 2.66 27.94 -32.90
CA PHE A 26 2.71 27.66 -31.46
C PHE A 26 1.52 26.82 -30.98
N GLU A 27 0.31 27.12 -31.44
CA GLU A 27 -0.88 26.34 -31.08
C GLU A 27 -0.77 24.88 -31.58
N THR A 28 -0.25 24.69 -32.80
CA THR A 28 0.00 23.36 -33.37
C THR A 28 1.10 22.60 -32.62
N GLY A 29 2.19 23.29 -32.28
CA GLY A 29 3.29 22.72 -31.48
C GLY A 29 2.84 22.29 -30.08
N ARG A 30 2.04 23.12 -29.42
CA ARG A 30 1.44 22.80 -28.10
C ARG A 30 0.60 21.52 -28.17
N LEU A 31 -0.25 21.39 -29.19
CA LEU A 31 -1.10 20.21 -29.34
C LEU A 31 -0.29 18.94 -29.61
N ARG A 32 0.70 19.01 -30.51
CA ARG A 32 1.59 17.87 -30.76
C ARG A 32 2.32 17.44 -29.48
N GLY A 33 2.80 18.39 -28.69
CA GLY A 33 3.42 18.10 -27.39
C GLY A 33 2.46 17.39 -26.42
N MET A 34 1.20 17.81 -26.36
CA MET A 34 0.18 17.16 -25.53
C MET A 34 -0.17 15.75 -26.03
N GLU A 35 -0.27 15.55 -27.34
CA GLU A 35 -0.49 14.23 -27.96
C GLU A 35 0.65 13.27 -27.65
N GLU A 36 1.89 13.75 -27.76
CA GLU A 36 3.08 12.96 -27.49
C GLU A 36 3.19 12.60 -26.00
N ALA A 37 2.95 13.55 -25.10
CA ALA A 37 2.91 13.29 -23.67
C ALA A 37 1.84 12.25 -23.30
N THR A 38 0.63 12.38 -23.85
CA THR A 38 -0.46 11.41 -23.63
C THR A 38 -0.07 10.02 -24.11
N ARG A 39 0.58 9.92 -25.28
CA ARG A 39 1.04 8.66 -25.84
C ARG A 39 2.09 8.00 -24.95
N GLU A 40 3.08 8.75 -24.47
CA GLU A 40 4.10 8.19 -23.57
C GLU A 40 3.50 7.77 -22.22
N ILE A 41 2.53 8.52 -21.68
CA ILE A 41 1.77 8.13 -20.49
C ILE A 41 1.03 6.80 -20.74
N GLY A 42 0.33 6.69 -21.87
CA GLY A 42 -0.38 5.46 -22.23
C GLY A 42 0.54 4.24 -22.35
N ARG A 43 1.72 4.41 -22.95
CA ARG A 43 2.76 3.35 -22.98
C ARG A 43 3.25 2.99 -21.58
N GLY A 44 3.48 3.98 -20.73
CA GLY A 44 3.90 3.77 -19.35
C GLY A 44 2.87 2.98 -18.54
N VAL A 45 1.58 3.32 -18.66
CA VAL A 45 0.48 2.60 -18.01
C VAL A 45 0.41 1.16 -18.51
N ALA A 46 0.42 0.95 -19.83
CA ALA A 46 0.35 -0.40 -20.41
C ALA A 46 1.53 -1.27 -19.95
N SER A 47 2.76 -0.75 -20.05
CA SER A 47 3.97 -1.46 -19.61
C SER A 47 3.95 -1.80 -18.12
N HIS A 48 3.45 -0.90 -17.28
CA HIS A 48 3.31 -1.15 -15.84
C HIS A 48 2.31 -2.27 -15.55
N CYS A 49 1.14 -2.25 -16.20
CA CYS A 49 0.12 -3.30 -16.06
C CYS A 49 0.62 -4.65 -16.56
N GLU A 50 1.25 -4.70 -17.73
CA GLU A 50 1.83 -5.93 -18.30
C GLU A 50 2.88 -6.55 -17.39
N ARG A 51 3.79 -5.73 -16.84
CA ARG A 51 4.84 -6.20 -15.92
C ARG A 51 4.27 -6.86 -14.65
N GLU A 52 3.09 -6.42 -14.22
CA GLU A 52 2.41 -6.96 -13.04
C GLU A 52 1.42 -8.08 -13.37
N GLY A 53 1.35 -8.52 -14.63
CA GLY A 53 0.40 -9.53 -15.09
C GLY A 53 -1.06 -9.06 -15.06
N GLY A 54 -1.28 -7.75 -15.02
CA GLY A 54 -2.59 -7.12 -14.93
C GLY A 54 -3.06 -6.53 -16.26
N ILE A 55 -4.37 -6.37 -16.40
CA ILE A 55 -5.00 -5.64 -17.52
C ILE A 55 -5.10 -4.16 -17.14
N VAL A 56 -5.02 -3.27 -18.12
CA VAL A 56 -5.27 -1.84 -17.92
C VAL A 56 -6.68 -1.64 -17.35
N PRO A 57 -6.87 -0.84 -16.28
CA PRO A 57 -8.19 -0.59 -15.73
C PRO A 57 -9.14 0.00 -16.78
N ALA A 58 -10.37 -0.53 -16.88
CA ALA A 58 -11.34 -0.12 -17.89
C ALA A 58 -11.64 1.39 -17.89
N ALA A 59 -11.62 2.03 -16.71
CA ALA A 59 -11.79 3.48 -16.59
C ALA A 59 -10.64 4.26 -17.26
N VAL A 60 -9.40 3.79 -17.08
CA VAL A 60 -8.21 4.38 -17.70
C VAL A 60 -8.22 4.16 -19.21
N GLU A 61 -8.57 2.95 -19.66
CA GLU A 61 -8.70 2.63 -21.08
C GLU A 61 -9.76 3.52 -21.77
N LYS A 62 -10.93 3.67 -21.15
CA LYS A 62 -12.01 4.55 -21.62
C LYS A 62 -11.56 6.01 -21.70
N ALA A 63 -10.85 6.50 -20.68
CA ALA A 63 -10.33 7.87 -20.67
C ALA A 63 -9.27 8.10 -21.76
N MET A 64 -8.35 7.14 -21.96
CA MET A 64 -7.37 7.21 -23.05
C MET A 64 -8.04 7.24 -24.42
N ALA A 65 -9.06 6.40 -24.64
CA ALA A 65 -9.83 6.39 -25.88
C ALA A 65 -10.51 7.75 -26.14
N ALA A 66 -11.04 8.38 -25.09
CA ALA A 66 -11.67 9.70 -25.19
C ALA A 66 -10.67 10.82 -25.53
N VAL A 67 -9.46 10.80 -24.95
CA VAL A 67 -8.39 11.76 -25.31
C VAL A 67 -7.98 11.58 -26.77
N ASN A 68 -7.78 10.34 -27.23
CA ASN A 68 -7.43 10.03 -28.62
C ASN A 68 -8.52 10.48 -29.61
N ALA A 69 -9.79 10.29 -29.26
CA ALA A 69 -10.91 10.73 -30.10
C ALA A 69 -10.97 12.26 -30.24
N VAL A 70 -10.66 13.01 -29.17
CA VAL A 70 -10.60 14.48 -29.23
C VAL A 70 -9.38 14.96 -30.04
N ALA A 71 -8.23 14.29 -29.90
CA ALA A 71 -7.05 14.55 -30.73
C ALA A 71 -7.37 14.45 -32.23
N GLN A 72 -8.03 13.37 -32.63
CA GLN A 72 -8.40 13.11 -34.02
C GLN A 72 -9.42 14.12 -34.56
N LYS A 73 -10.47 14.44 -33.78
CA LYS A 73 -11.51 15.38 -34.21
C LYS A 73 -11.00 16.81 -34.40
N ARG A 74 -10.04 17.25 -33.58
CA ARG A 74 -9.55 18.64 -33.62
C ARG A 74 -8.60 18.91 -34.79
N ARG A 75 -7.96 17.87 -35.36
CA ARG A 75 -7.25 17.98 -36.63
C ARG A 75 -8.15 18.41 -37.80
N HIS A 76 -9.47 18.26 -37.66
CA HIS A 76 -10.46 18.60 -38.69
C HIS A 76 -11.33 19.84 -38.36
N LEU A 77 -11.19 20.43 -37.17
CA LEU A 77 -12.05 21.54 -36.70
C LEU A 77 -11.20 22.73 -36.23
N THR A 78 -10.75 23.53 -37.18
CA THR A 78 -10.29 24.91 -36.95
C THR A 78 -11.50 25.80 -36.70
N GLY A 79 -12.03 25.82 -35.47
CA GLY A 79 -13.22 26.61 -35.17
C GLY A 79 -13.51 26.82 -33.68
N THR A 80 -13.14 28.01 -33.19
CA THR A 80 -13.98 28.87 -32.32
C THR A 80 -14.76 28.22 -31.17
N LYS A 81 -14.12 27.52 -30.22
CA LYS A 81 -14.73 27.27 -28.90
C LYS A 81 -13.77 27.59 -27.76
N THR A 82 -14.31 28.30 -26.76
CA THR A 82 -13.64 28.93 -25.61
C THR A 82 -13.15 27.95 -24.55
N THR A 83 -13.60 26.69 -24.59
CA THR A 83 -13.12 25.60 -23.74
C THR A 83 -12.41 24.56 -24.58
N ASP A 84 -11.13 24.33 -24.28
CA ASP A 84 -10.30 23.33 -24.93
C ASP A 84 -10.78 21.92 -24.48
N PRO A 85 -11.50 21.16 -25.34
CA PRO A 85 -12.05 19.87 -24.94
C PRO A 85 -10.96 18.85 -24.66
N TYR A 86 -9.74 19.07 -25.17
CA TYR A 86 -8.59 18.20 -24.95
C TYR A 86 -8.11 18.29 -23.50
N HIS A 87 -8.03 19.51 -22.95
CA HIS A 87 -7.67 19.72 -21.55
C HIS A 87 -8.66 19.03 -20.60
N ALA A 88 -9.97 19.14 -20.87
CA ALA A 88 -10.98 18.47 -20.05
C ALA A 88 -10.81 16.94 -20.06
N GLN A 89 -10.49 16.34 -21.22
CA GLN A 89 -10.23 14.89 -21.30
C GLN A 89 -8.93 14.48 -20.60
N LEU A 90 -7.89 15.32 -20.63
CA LEU A 90 -6.66 15.05 -19.86
C LEU A 90 -6.91 15.04 -18.35
N TRP A 91 -7.77 15.93 -17.84
CA TRP A 91 -8.17 15.91 -16.43
C TRP A 91 -8.85 14.59 -16.07
N ILE A 92 -9.77 14.11 -16.90
CA ILE A 92 -10.46 12.82 -16.70
C ILE A 92 -9.47 11.65 -16.75
N LEU A 93 -8.50 11.68 -17.67
CA LEU A 93 -7.44 10.67 -17.74
C LEU A 93 -6.59 10.66 -16.47
N GLY A 94 -6.18 11.83 -15.97
CA GLY A 94 -5.40 11.95 -14.73
C GLY A 94 -6.16 11.41 -13.52
N ASP A 95 -7.44 11.74 -13.40
CA ASP A 95 -8.32 11.26 -12.32
C ASP A 95 -8.46 9.72 -12.36
N ALA A 96 -8.75 9.15 -13.53
CA ALA A 96 -8.87 7.70 -13.69
C ALA A 96 -7.58 6.94 -13.34
N ILE A 97 -6.42 7.49 -13.72
CA ILE A 97 -5.11 6.91 -13.36
C ILE A 97 -4.91 7.01 -11.83
N GLY A 98 -5.19 8.18 -11.25
CA GLY A 98 -5.04 8.42 -9.81
C GLY A 98 -5.92 7.49 -8.97
N GLU A 99 -7.19 7.33 -9.33
CA GLU A 99 -8.13 6.43 -8.66
C GLU A 99 -7.68 4.97 -8.75
N ALA A 100 -7.26 4.52 -9.93
CA ALA A 100 -6.76 3.16 -10.12
C ALA A 100 -5.52 2.87 -9.25
N CYS A 101 -4.57 3.82 -9.20
CA CYS A 101 -3.40 3.73 -8.34
C CYS A 101 -3.78 3.69 -6.85
N TRP A 102 -4.72 4.54 -6.43
CA TRP A 102 -5.21 4.59 -5.06
C TRP A 102 -5.89 3.27 -4.65
N LEU A 103 -6.81 2.75 -5.47
CA LEU A 103 -7.51 1.49 -5.21
C LEU A 103 -6.53 0.33 -5.05
N LYS A 104 -5.52 0.26 -5.92
CA LYS A 104 -4.49 -0.78 -5.83
C LYS A 104 -3.66 -0.66 -4.55
N GLY A 105 -3.24 0.55 -4.18
CA GLY A 105 -2.51 0.81 -2.94
C GLY A 105 -3.36 0.50 -1.70
N HIS A 106 -4.63 0.89 -1.72
CA HIS A 106 -5.59 0.64 -0.67
C HIS A 106 -5.84 -0.86 -0.46
N ALA A 107 -6.12 -1.61 -1.54
CA ALA A 107 -6.31 -3.06 -1.48
C ALA A 107 -5.05 -3.78 -0.95
N SER A 108 -3.86 -3.33 -1.36
CA SER A 108 -2.60 -3.85 -0.83
C SER A 108 -2.43 -3.56 0.66
N GLY A 109 -2.84 -2.36 1.09
CA GLY A 109 -2.88 -1.97 2.50
C GLY A 109 -3.86 -2.80 3.34
N ILE A 110 -5.05 -3.08 2.81
CA ILE A 110 -6.03 -3.96 3.44
C ILE A 110 -5.45 -5.36 3.57
N ARG A 111 -4.89 -5.93 2.50
CA ARG A 111 -4.29 -7.28 2.53
C ARG A 111 -3.15 -7.39 3.54
N ARG A 112 -2.30 -6.37 3.66
CA ARG A 112 -1.25 -6.33 4.71
C ARG A 112 -1.81 -6.23 6.13
N LYS A 113 -3.00 -5.68 6.30
CA LYS A 113 -3.68 -5.54 7.61
C LYS A 113 -4.58 -6.74 7.94
N ALA A 114 -4.99 -7.53 6.94
CA ALA A 114 -5.82 -8.70 7.12
C ALA A 114 -5.04 -9.80 7.87
N PRO A 115 -5.68 -10.49 8.84
CA PRO A 115 -5.05 -11.63 9.50
C PRO A 115 -4.78 -12.76 8.49
N ALA A 116 -3.74 -13.56 8.75
CA ALA A 116 -3.51 -14.79 8.00
C ALA A 116 -4.68 -15.77 8.20
N GLU A 117 -4.85 -16.69 7.24
CA GLU A 117 -5.90 -17.71 7.31
C GLU A 117 -5.85 -18.48 8.65
N GLY A 118 -7.01 -18.63 9.29
CA GLY A 118 -7.14 -19.27 10.60
C GLY A 118 -6.68 -18.43 11.81
N LYS A 119 -6.31 -17.15 11.62
CA LYS A 119 -5.91 -16.25 12.72
C LYS A 119 -6.93 -15.13 12.94
N ILE A 120 -7.08 -14.74 14.20
CA ILE A 120 -7.85 -13.56 14.60
C ILE A 120 -6.87 -12.43 14.90
N ARG A 121 -7.13 -11.24 14.35
CA ARG A 121 -6.39 -10.04 14.70
C ARG A 121 -7.04 -9.39 15.93
N VAL A 122 -6.24 -9.17 16.97
CA VAL A 122 -6.65 -8.45 18.18
C VAL A 122 -5.72 -7.25 18.32
N ASP A 123 -6.28 -6.05 18.29
CA ASP A 123 -5.52 -4.83 18.55
C ASP A 123 -5.53 -4.59 20.07
N LEU A 124 -4.34 -4.50 20.67
CA LEU A 124 -4.14 -4.27 22.11
C LEU A 124 -3.30 -3.00 22.30
N SER A 125 -3.65 -2.19 23.29
CA SER A 125 -2.76 -1.15 23.80
C SER A 125 -1.54 -1.77 24.50
N ILE A 126 -0.49 -0.97 24.71
CA ILE A 126 0.72 -1.44 25.40
C ILE A 126 0.38 -1.96 26.81
N ASN A 127 -0.51 -1.27 27.53
CA ASN A 127 -0.93 -1.68 28.86
C ASN A 127 -1.71 -3.00 28.84
N GLU A 128 -2.63 -3.17 27.89
CA GLU A 128 -3.36 -4.44 27.74
C GLU A 128 -2.44 -5.59 27.35
N LEU A 129 -1.45 -5.34 26.49
CA LEU A 129 -0.46 -6.34 26.11
C LEU A 129 0.45 -6.74 27.29
N LEU A 130 0.84 -5.78 28.13
CA LEU A 130 1.59 -6.04 29.37
C LEU A 130 0.75 -6.87 30.35
N GLN A 131 -0.51 -6.50 30.56
CA GLN A 131 -1.43 -7.25 31.41
C GLN A 131 -1.66 -8.67 30.87
N LEU A 132 -1.86 -8.82 29.57
CA LEU A 132 -2.00 -10.13 28.92
C LEU A 132 -0.74 -10.98 29.10
N SER A 133 0.45 -10.39 28.97
CA SER A 133 1.71 -11.08 29.22
C SER A 133 1.82 -11.59 30.66
N TRP A 134 1.41 -10.79 31.64
CA TRP A 134 1.42 -11.21 33.05
C TRP A 134 0.40 -12.31 33.32
N LEU A 135 -0.82 -12.16 32.79
CA LEU A 135 -1.87 -13.18 32.91
C LEU A 135 -1.46 -14.49 32.23
N ALA A 136 -0.83 -14.43 31.07
CA ALA A 136 -0.33 -15.61 30.36
C ALA A 136 0.79 -16.30 31.15
N HIS A 137 1.70 -15.53 31.77
CA HIS A 137 2.73 -16.07 32.64
C HIS A 137 2.18 -16.75 33.89
N LEU A 138 1.24 -16.08 34.58
CA LEU A 138 0.57 -16.64 35.76
C LEU A 138 -0.24 -17.89 35.38
N GLY A 139 -1.00 -17.83 34.30
CA GLY A 139 -1.75 -18.97 33.77
C GLY A 139 -0.82 -20.16 33.50
N PHE A 140 0.30 -19.94 32.82
CA PHE A 140 1.30 -20.98 32.60
C PHE A 140 1.79 -21.61 33.91
N GLN A 141 2.14 -20.80 34.93
CA GLN A 141 2.58 -21.32 36.22
C GLN A 141 1.49 -22.12 36.94
N HIS A 142 0.23 -21.71 36.84
CA HIS A 142 -0.90 -22.40 37.47
C HIS A 142 -1.31 -23.69 36.73
N MET A 143 -1.09 -23.75 35.42
CA MET A 143 -1.35 -24.95 34.60
C MET A 143 -0.23 -26.00 34.74
N MET A 144 0.95 -25.61 35.21
CA MET A 144 2.02 -26.55 35.50
C MET A 144 1.62 -27.51 36.63
N PRO A 145 1.88 -28.83 36.52
CA PRO A 145 1.33 -29.78 37.48
C PRO A 145 1.97 -29.73 38.88
N ASN A 146 3.09 -29.02 39.03
CA ASN A 146 3.77 -28.77 40.31
C ASN A 146 3.06 -27.72 41.19
N TYR A 147 2.15 -26.91 40.64
CA TYR A 147 1.40 -25.92 41.40
C TYR A 147 0.18 -26.55 42.09
N ARG A 148 0.14 -26.52 43.43
CA ARG A 148 -0.97 -27.04 44.24
C ARG A 148 -2.01 -25.94 44.49
N GLY A 149 -2.89 -25.71 43.52
CA GLY A 149 -4.05 -24.80 43.61
C GLY A 149 -5.34 -25.44 43.09
N PHE A 150 -6.42 -24.65 43.05
CA PHE A 150 -7.79 -25.01 42.61
C PHE A 150 -7.87 -25.82 41.29
N GLU A 151 -9.04 -26.39 41.00
CA GLU A 151 -9.37 -27.07 39.73
C GLU A 151 -9.10 -26.16 38.52
N ILE A 152 -7.92 -26.31 37.95
CA ILE A 152 -7.47 -25.62 36.74
C ILE A 152 -7.12 -26.70 35.72
N TYR A 153 -7.42 -26.45 34.45
CA TYR A 153 -6.99 -27.31 33.35
C TYR A 153 -5.46 -27.35 33.32
N ARG A 154 -4.85 -28.50 33.59
CA ARG A 154 -3.39 -28.65 33.65
C ARG A 154 -2.85 -29.05 32.29
N PHE A 155 -1.57 -28.78 32.07
CA PHE A 155 -0.86 -29.37 30.93
C PHE A 155 -0.85 -30.89 31.07
N ASN A 156 -1.29 -31.58 30.01
CA ASN A 156 -1.45 -33.03 30.03
C ASN A 156 -0.15 -33.76 29.65
N SER A 157 0.79 -33.07 28.99
CA SER A 157 2.08 -33.61 28.60
C SER A 157 3.19 -32.55 28.62
N GLU A 158 4.44 -33.01 28.48
CA GLU A 158 5.59 -32.13 28.38
C GLU A 158 5.52 -31.26 27.11
N GLU A 159 5.03 -31.82 26.00
CA GLU A 159 4.86 -31.12 24.72
C GLU A 159 3.82 -30.00 24.82
N ASP A 160 2.69 -30.27 25.48
CA ASP A 160 1.63 -29.28 25.74
C ASP A 160 2.16 -28.12 26.59
N ALA A 161 2.93 -28.42 27.64
CA ALA A 161 3.61 -27.39 28.44
C ALA A 161 4.65 -26.60 27.63
N LYS A 162 5.42 -27.27 26.75
CA LYS A 162 6.39 -26.60 25.86
C LYS A 162 5.69 -25.68 24.86
N GLU A 163 4.55 -26.08 24.31
CA GLU A 163 3.73 -25.23 23.45
C GLU A 163 3.20 -24.02 24.22
N GLY A 164 2.70 -24.21 25.43
CA GLY A 164 2.30 -23.14 26.34
C GLY A 164 3.44 -22.14 26.61
N ALA A 165 4.64 -22.63 26.94
CA ALA A 165 5.81 -21.79 27.16
C ALA A 165 6.21 -20.99 25.91
N LEU A 166 6.12 -21.59 24.72
CA LEU A 166 6.35 -20.91 23.44
C LEU A 166 5.29 -19.84 23.17
N ALA A 167 4.02 -20.11 23.47
CA ALA A 167 2.94 -19.14 23.30
C ALA A 167 3.14 -17.91 24.20
N VAL A 168 3.48 -18.10 25.47
CA VAL A 168 3.82 -17.00 26.40
C VAL A 168 5.03 -16.22 25.88
N GLY A 169 6.09 -16.91 25.43
CA GLY A 169 7.27 -16.26 24.88
C GLY A 169 6.98 -15.42 23.62
N LYS A 170 6.02 -15.84 22.79
CA LYS A 170 5.55 -15.04 21.64
C LYS A 170 4.85 -13.76 22.10
N ILE A 171 3.99 -13.83 23.11
CA ILE A 171 3.29 -12.64 23.66
C ILE A 171 4.33 -11.65 24.20
N GLU A 172 5.28 -12.11 24.99
CA GLU A 172 6.36 -11.30 25.55
C GLU A 172 7.26 -10.69 24.46
N GLY A 173 7.53 -11.44 23.40
CA GLY A 173 8.33 -11.00 22.27
C GLY A 173 7.71 -9.85 21.46
N VAL A 174 6.38 -9.73 21.45
CA VAL A 174 5.67 -8.65 20.73
C VAL A 174 5.73 -7.32 21.49
N ILE A 175 5.93 -7.33 22.82
CA ILE A 175 6.07 -6.10 23.61
C ILE A 175 7.32 -5.35 23.14
N PRO A 176 7.27 -4.03 22.90
CA PRO A 176 8.46 -3.25 22.54
C PRO A 176 9.54 -3.29 23.63
N ALA A 177 10.82 -3.38 23.24
CA ALA A 177 11.93 -3.56 24.18
C ALA A 177 12.00 -2.50 25.29
N LYS A 178 11.62 -1.26 25.00
CA LYS A 178 11.59 -0.15 25.96
C LYS A 178 10.54 -0.32 27.08
N ASP A 179 9.46 -1.04 26.79
CA ASP A 179 8.31 -1.21 27.67
C ASP A 179 8.31 -2.59 28.35
N ARG A 180 9.28 -3.46 28.03
CA ARG A 180 9.35 -4.82 28.57
C ARG A 180 9.73 -4.82 30.06
N PRO A 181 9.02 -5.60 30.89
CA PRO A 181 9.41 -5.80 32.29
C PRO A 181 10.73 -6.55 32.45
N VAL A 182 11.06 -7.42 31.48
CA VAL A 182 12.28 -8.21 31.48
C VAL A 182 13.07 -7.90 30.22
N SER A 183 14.33 -7.50 30.39
CA SER A 183 15.23 -7.14 29.30
C SER A 183 15.65 -8.34 28.45
N ASP A 184 15.96 -9.49 29.08
CA ASP A 184 16.34 -10.72 28.40
C ASP A 184 15.22 -11.78 28.42
N LEU A 185 14.46 -11.84 27.33
CA LEU A 185 13.40 -12.83 27.13
C LEU A 185 13.94 -14.26 27.03
N THR A 186 15.21 -14.43 26.65
CA THR A 186 15.85 -15.75 26.50
C THR A 186 15.98 -16.42 27.85
N VAL A 187 16.32 -15.65 28.88
CA VAL A 187 16.43 -16.15 30.26
C VAL A 187 15.05 -16.57 30.77
N GLN A 188 14.02 -15.77 30.56
CA GLN A 188 12.64 -16.11 30.93
C GLN A 188 12.16 -17.38 30.25
N PHE A 189 12.41 -17.52 28.95
CA PHE A 189 12.05 -18.72 28.21
C PHE A 189 12.82 -19.96 28.71
N LYS A 190 14.13 -19.84 28.95
CA LYS A 190 14.95 -20.92 29.51
C LYS A 190 14.47 -21.35 30.89
N ASN A 191 14.07 -20.42 31.75
CA ASN A 191 13.52 -20.73 33.07
C ASN A 191 12.22 -21.54 32.97
N ARG A 192 11.33 -21.22 32.03
CA ARG A 192 10.11 -22.01 31.78
C ARG A 192 10.43 -23.40 31.24
N GLN A 193 11.35 -23.50 30.29
CA GLN A 193 11.80 -24.80 29.76
C GLN A 193 12.39 -25.67 30.86
N LYS A 194 13.22 -25.09 31.73
CA LYS A 194 13.78 -25.80 32.89
C LYS A 194 12.67 -26.29 33.84
N LEU A 195 11.68 -25.45 34.14
CA LEU A 195 10.57 -25.82 35.02
C LEU A 195 9.72 -26.96 34.44
N ILE A 196 9.61 -27.04 33.10
CA ILE A 196 8.96 -28.17 32.42
C ILE A 196 9.82 -29.43 32.51
N THR A 197 11.10 -29.35 32.16
CA THR A 197 12.00 -30.51 32.18
C THR A 197 12.16 -31.07 33.58
N ASP A 198 12.34 -30.22 34.59
CA ASP A 198 12.51 -30.64 36.00
C ASP A 198 11.29 -31.41 36.53
N TRP A 199 10.09 -31.20 35.96
CA TRP A 199 8.88 -31.92 36.38
C TRP A 199 8.67 -33.25 35.63
N TRP A 200 8.93 -33.27 34.33
CA TRP A 200 8.72 -34.46 33.49
C TRP A 200 9.95 -35.37 33.38
N GLU A 201 11.15 -34.91 33.76
CA GLU A 201 12.30 -35.79 33.98
C GLU A 201 11.97 -36.76 35.11
N LYS A 202 12.01 -38.06 34.77
CA LYS A 202 11.73 -39.17 35.68
C LYS A 202 12.56 -39.02 36.94
N GLU A 203 11.93 -39.38 38.07
CA GLU A 203 12.60 -39.74 39.32
C GLU A 203 13.96 -40.38 39.03
N PRO A 204 15.06 -39.91 39.66
CA PRO A 204 16.36 -40.52 39.45
C PRO A 204 16.24 -42.02 39.74
N ASP A 205 16.78 -42.86 38.85
CA ASP A 205 16.77 -44.35 38.91
C ASP A 205 17.20 -44.94 40.27
N ARG A 206 17.73 -44.12 41.18
CA ARG A 206 18.12 -44.49 42.55
C ARG A 206 16.96 -44.82 43.50
N LEU A 207 15.71 -44.56 43.13
CA LEU A 207 14.53 -44.94 43.93
C LEU A 207 13.81 -46.20 43.43
N ARG A 208 14.35 -46.86 42.40
CA ARG A 208 13.95 -48.23 42.01
C ARG A 208 14.92 -49.24 42.60
N ALA A 209 14.77 -49.51 43.89
CA ALA A 209 15.39 -50.65 44.58
C ALA A 209 14.31 -51.45 45.31
#